data_AF-A0A8T7CKT0-F1
#
_entry.id   AF-A0A8T7CKT0-F1
#
_cell.length_a   1.000
_cell.length_b   1.000
_cell.length_c   1.000
_cell.angle_alpha   90.00
_cell.angle_beta   90.00
_cell.angle_gamma   90.00
#
_symmetry.space_group_name_H-M   'P 1'
#
loop_
_entity.id
_entity.type
_entity.pdbx_description
1 polymer ?
#
loop_
_entity_poly.entity_id
_entity_poly.type
_entity_poly.pdbx_seq_one_letter_code
_entity_poly.pdbx_strand_id
1 'polypeptide(L)'
;DGKSCWEAEQEVFGHTHCEVGAYLLGLWGLPNPIVESAAFHHSPANGAGEHFSPLTAVYLADRIVENIENGGELREVEFDTEYLDRLGLKPGDAWFDAAQEIVG
;
A
#
# COMPACT_ATOMS: atom_id res chain seq x y z
N ASP A 1 2.66 22.39 5.68
CA ASP A 1 1.81 21.84 4.60
C ASP A 1 1.90 20.33 4.65
N GLY A 2 0.92 19.65 5.24
CA GLY A 2 0.95 18.21 5.55
C GLY A 2 0.73 17.30 4.34
N LYS A 3 1.51 17.50 3.27
CA LYS A 3 1.51 16.64 2.08
C LYS A 3 2.42 15.43 2.31
N SER A 4 2.00 14.27 1.82
CA SER A 4 2.83 13.08 1.74
C SER A 4 3.95 13.24 0.72
N CYS A 5 4.99 12.38 0.80
CA CYS A 5 6.14 12.44 -0.10
C CYS A 5 5.73 12.24 -1.57
N TRP A 6 4.86 11.27 -1.85
CA TRP A 6 4.44 10.97 -3.22
C TRP A 6 3.55 12.05 -3.83
N GLU A 7 2.74 12.78 -3.04
CA GLU A 7 2.02 13.96 -3.52
C GLU A 7 2.98 15.08 -3.95
N ALA A 8 4.08 15.26 -3.21
CA ALA A 8 5.11 16.23 -3.57
C ALA A 8 5.86 15.80 -4.86
N GLU A 9 6.14 14.52 -5.03
CA GLU A 9 6.73 13.98 -6.26
C GLU A 9 5.82 14.24 -7.47
N GLN A 10 4.52 13.99 -7.33
CA GLN A 10 3.53 14.23 -8.37
C GLN A 10 3.49 15.71 -8.79
N GLU A 11 3.59 16.64 -7.84
CA GLU A 11 3.57 18.08 -8.11
C GLU A 11 4.85 18.57 -8.81
N VAL A 12 6.02 18.08 -8.38
CA VAL A 12 7.32 18.55 -8.86
C VAL A 12 7.76 17.86 -10.15
N PHE A 13 7.54 16.55 -10.26
CA PHE A 13 8.04 15.71 -11.36
C PHE A 13 6.93 15.26 -12.33
N GLY A 14 5.66 15.46 -11.98
CA GLY A 14 4.53 14.98 -12.76
C GLY A 14 4.29 13.48 -12.65
N HIS A 15 5.07 12.77 -11.82
CA HIS A 15 4.96 11.33 -11.59
C HIS A 15 5.40 11.00 -10.15
N THR A 16 4.90 9.88 -9.63
CA THR A 16 5.22 9.34 -8.29
C THR A 16 6.27 8.24 -8.36
N HIS A 17 6.91 7.93 -7.22
CA HIS A 17 7.78 6.76 -7.12
C HIS A 17 7.03 5.44 -7.39
N CYS A 18 5.72 5.37 -7.10
CA CYS A 18 4.88 4.21 -7.40
C CYS A 18 4.85 3.93 -8.91
N GLU A 19 4.57 4.98 -9.70
CA GLU A 19 4.47 4.88 -11.16
C GLU A 19 5.83 4.55 -11.79
N VAL A 20 6.90 5.22 -11.35
CA VAL A 20 8.25 4.96 -11.84
C VAL A 20 8.70 3.54 -11.48
N GLY A 21 8.44 3.11 -10.25
CA GLY A 21 8.76 1.76 -9.78
C GLY A 21 8.01 0.69 -10.59
N ALA A 22 6.70 0.85 -10.77
CA ALA A 22 5.88 -0.05 -11.59
C ALA A 22 6.36 -0.10 -13.04
N TYR A 23 6.68 1.04 -13.64
CA TYR A 23 7.21 1.11 -15.00
C TYR A 23 8.51 0.30 -15.15
N LEU A 24 9.46 0.46 -14.21
CA LEU A 24 10.71 -0.29 -14.21
C LEU A 24 10.48 -1.80 -14.03
N LEU A 25 9.60 -2.21 -13.10
CA LEU A 25 9.27 -3.62 -12.90
C LEU A 25 8.59 -4.23 -14.13
N GLY A 26 7.73 -3.47 -14.82
CA GLY A 26 7.14 -3.87 -16.09
C GLY A 26 8.20 -4.08 -17.18
N LEU A 27 9.17 -3.16 -17.30
CA LEU A 27 10.29 -3.30 -18.25
C LEU A 27 11.16 -4.53 -17.97
N TRP A 28 11.32 -4.89 -16.69
CA TRP A 28 12.06 -6.08 -16.28
C TRP A 28 11.27 -7.38 -16.44
N GLY A 29 10.01 -7.31 -16.86
CA GLY A 29 9.17 -8.47 -17.15
C GLY A 29 8.61 -9.15 -15.90
N LEU A 30 8.44 -8.40 -14.80
CA LEU A 30 7.81 -8.95 -13.60
C LEU A 30 6.30 -9.20 -13.84
N PRO A 31 5.69 -10.18 -13.14
CA PRO A 31 4.27 -10.44 -13.26
C PRO A 31 3.40 -9.23 -12.88
N ASN A 32 2.29 -9.05 -13.59
CA ASN A 32 1.35 -7.94 -13.36
C ASN A 32 0.96 -7.74 -11.88
N PRO A 33 0.67 -8.78 -11.07
CA PRO A 33 0.33 -8.56 -9.67
C PRO A 33 1.41 -7.83 -8.87
N ILE A 34 2.69 -8.03 -9.20
CA ILE A 34 3.82 -7.34 -8.56
C ILE A 34 3.95 -5.91 -9.07
N VAL A 35 3.76 -5.71 -10.38
CA VAL A 35 3.77 -4.38 -11.00
C VAL A 35 2.63 -3.51 -10.45
N GLU A 36 1.43 -4.07 -10.32
CA GLU A 36 0.26 -3.40 -9.75
C GLU A 36 0.45 -3.06 -8.27
N SER A 37 1.06 -3.93 -7.46
CA SER A 37 1.42 -3.61 -6.07
C SER A 37 2.30 -2.37 -6.00
N ALA A 38 3.33 -2.28 -6.84
CA ALA A 38 4.19 -1.11 -6.88
C ALA A 38 3.43 0.14 -7.35
N ALA A 39 2.57 0.02 -8.36
CA ALA A 39 1.83 1.15 -8.93
C ALA A 39 0.81 1.75 -7.97
N PHE A 40 0.13 0.92 -7.18
CA PHE A 40 -1.12 1.32 -6.52
C PHE A 40 -1.13 1.15 -5.01
N HIS A 41 -0.01 0.82 -4.35
CA HIS A 41 -0.02 0.65 -2.88
C HIS A 41 -0.47 1.90 -2.12
N HIS A 42 -0.17 3.12 -2.58
CA HIS A 42 -0.71 4.36 -1.99
C HIS A 42 -2.16 4.69 -2.41
N SER A 43 -2.74 3.97 -3.37
CA SER A 43 -4.09 4.18 -3.89
C SER A 43 -4.71 2.87 -4.37
N PRO A 44 -4.96 1.90 -3.47
CA PRO A 44 -5.26 0.52 -3.84
C PRO A 44 -6.59 0.37 -4.58
N ALA A 45 -7.52 1.32 -4.42
CA ALA A 45 -8.79 1.37 -5.15
C ALA A 45 -8.62 1.41 -6.68
N ASN A 46 -7.48 1.93 -7.18
CA ASN A 46 -7.14 1.98 -8.61
C ASN A 46 -6.70 0.62 -9.18
N GLY A 47 -6.39 -0.36 -8.33
CA GLY A 47 -6.09 -1.72 -8.75
C GLY A 47 -7.33 -2.46 -9.27
N ALA A 48 -7.14 -3.35 -10.24
CA ALA A 48 -8.23 -4.10 -10.89
C ALA A 48 -8.68 -5.37 -10.12
N GLY A 49 -8.02 -5.70 -9.01
CA GLY A 49 -8.30 -6.93 -8.25
C GLY A 49 -9.64 -6.89 -7.50
N GLU A 50 -10.39 -7.99 -7.57
CA GLU A 50 -11.64 -8.22 -6.82
C GLU A 50 -11.44 -9.14 -5.60
N HIS A 51 -10.22 -9.63 -5.38
CA HIS A 51 -9.85 -10.53 -4.29
C HIS A 51 -8.54 -10.09 -3.63
N PHE A 52 -8.22 -10.71 -2.49
CA PHE A 52 -6.92 -10.54 -1.86
C PHE A 52 -5.79 -10.81 -2.86
N SER A 53 -4.85 -9.88 -2.92
CA SER A 53 -3.75 -9.88 -3.89
C SER A 53 -2.47 -9.34 -3.25
N PRO A 54 -1.31 -9.46 -3.92
CA PRO A 54 -0.09 -8.80 -3.47
C PRO A 54 -0.28 -7.29 -3.23
N LEU A 55 -1.11 -6.60 -4.03
CA LEU A 55 -1.44 -5.18 -3.81
C LEU A 55 -2.11 -4.98 -2.46
N THR A 56 -3.10 -5.80 -2.11
CA THR A 56 -3.77 -5.74 -0.80
C THR A 56 -2.78 -5.96 0.34
N ALA A 57 -1.89 -6.95 0.21
CA ALA A 57 -0.90 -7.26 1.23
C ALA A 57 0.10 -6.11 1.45
N VAL A 58 0.66 -5.57 0.37
CA VAL A 58 1.62 -4.45 0.42
C VAL A 58 0.95 -3.20 0.97
N TYR A 59 -0.26 -2.88 0.50
CA TYR A 59 -1.05 -1.76 1.01
C TYR A 59 -1.23 -1.82 2.55
N LEU A 60 -1.68 -2.96 3.07
CA LEU A 60 -1.90 -3.11 4.51
C LEU A 60 -0.60 -2.98 5.30
N ALA A 61 0.50 -3.57 4.80
CA ALA A 61 1.80 -3.47 5.45
C ALA A 61 2.34 -2.04 5.45
N ASP A 62 2.26 -1.35 4.31
CA ASP A 62 2.73 0.02 4.12
C ASP A 62 2.02 0.99 5.10
N ARG A 63 0.69 0.90 5.21
CA ARG A 63 -0.09 1.69 6.16
C ARG A 63 0.27 1.44 7.63
N ILE A 64 0.58 0.18 7.99
CA ILE A 64 1.03 -0.14 9.35
C ILE A 64 2.39 0.50 9.63
N VAL A 65 3.35 0.35 8.71
CA VAL A 65 4.69 0.90 8.86
C VAL A 65 4.63 2.43 8.95
N GLU A 66 3.92 3.08 8.03
CA GLU A 66 3.77 4.54 8.01
C GLU A 66 3.14 5.06 9.31
N ASN A 67 2.12 4.38 9.84
CA ASN A 67 1.51 4.77 11.11
C ASN A 67 2.50 4.68 12.29
N ILE A 68 3.28 3.61 12.36
CA ILE A 68 4.29 3.41 13.42
C ILE A 68 5.41 4.46 13.31
N GLU A 69 5.88 4.74 12.09
CA GLU A 69 6.91 5.77 11.85
C GLU A 69 6.43 7.17 12.25
N ASN A 70 5.13 7.42 12.13
CA ASN A 70 4.49 8.65 12.60
C ASN A 70 4.13 8.63 14.11
N GLY A 71 4.55 7.60 14.84
CA GLY A 71 4.37 7.48 16.29
C GLY A 71 3.01 6.92 16.74
N GLY A 72 2.22 6.38 15.82
CA GLY A 72 0.96 5.70 16.11
C GLY A 72 1.14 4.25 16.57
N GLU A 73 0.07 3.67 17.11
CA GLU A 73 0.05 2.26 17.54
C GLU A 73 -0.34 1.31 16.40
N LEU A 74 0.24 0.11 16.38
CA LEU A 74 0.06 -0.90 15.33
C LEU A 74 -1.40 -1.27 15.03
N ARG A 75 -2.30 -1.19 16.02
CA ARG A 75 -3.72 -1.53 15.90
C ARG A 75 -4.65 -0.34 15.70
N GLU A 76 -4.12 0.89 15.70
CA GLU A 76 -4.89 2.13 15.48
C GLU A 76 -4.77 2.65 14.03
N VAL A 77 -4.26 1.81 13.13
CA VAL A 77 -4.02 2.16 11.72
C VAL A 77 -5.35 2.36 10.99
N GLU A 78 -5.48 3.51 10.32
CA GLU A 78 -6.59 3.76 9.40
C GLU A 78 -6.31 3.16 8.02
N PHE A 79 -7.27 2.36 7.56
CA PHE A 79 -7.30 1.77 6.22
C PHE A 79 -8.49 2.33 5.42
N ASP A 80 -8.40 2.22 4.11
CA ASP A 80 -9.44 2.49 3.13
C ASP A 80 -10.50 1.39 3.27
N THR A 81 -11.56 1.71 4.01
CA THR A 81 -12.65 0.79 4.27
C THR A 81 -13.46 0.49 3.02
N GLU A 82 -13.59 1.43 2.09
CA GLU A 82 -14.34 1.21 0.85
C GLU A 82 -13.63 0.17 -0.03
N TYR A 83 -12.31 0.29 -0.17
CA TYR A 83 -11.50 -0.71 -0.85
C TYR A 83 -11.60 -2.09 -0.19
N LEU A 84 -11.48 -2.18 1.13
CA LEU A 84 -11.53 -3.45 1.85
C LEU A 84 -12.92 -4.10 1.82
N ASP A 85 -13.98 -3.31 1.99
CA ASP A 85 -15.37 -3.76 1.92
C ASP A 85 -15.71 -4.29 0.52
N ARG A 86 -15.22 -3.64 -0.55
CA ARG A 86 -15.36 -4.12 -1.93
C ARG A 86 -14.78 -5.53 -2.11
N LEU A 87 -13.69 -5.85 -1.41
CA LEU A 87 -13.06 -7.16 -1.42
C LEU A 87 -13.69 -8.15 -0.43
N GLY A 88 -14.59 -7.69 0.45
CA GLY A 88 -15.13 -8.48 1.55
C GLY A 88 -14.07 -8.84 2.59
N LEU A 89 -13.04 -8.00 2.76
CA LEU A 89 -11.89 -8.26 3.62
C LEU A 89 -11.89 -7.34 4.83
N LYS A 90 -11.31 -7.85 5.93
CA LYS A 90 -10.97 -7.05 7.10
C LYS A 90 -9.66 -7.59 7.68
N PRO A 91 -8.67 -6.74 8.03
CA PRO A 91 -7.49 -7.17 8.76
C PRO A 91 -7.90 -7.84 10.09
N GLY A 92 -7.45 -9.07 10.30
CA GLY A 92 -7.67 -9.81 11.54
C GLY A 92 -6.44 -9.77 12.45
N ASP A 93 -6.60 -10.21 13.71
CA ASP A 93 -5.53 -10.18 14.71
C ASP A 93 -4.24 -10.85 14.24
N ALA A 94 -4.33 -11.97 13.52
CA ALA A 94 -3.17 -12.70 12.99
C ALA A 94 -2.29 -11.85 12.07
N TRP A 95 -2.86 -10.88 11.34
CA TRP A 95 -2.08 -9.96 10.50
C TRP A 95 -1.29 -8.97 11.36
N PHE A 96 -1.92 -8.42 12.39
CA PHE A 96 -1.29 -7.49 13.32
C PHE A 96 -0.23 -8.18 14.19
N ASP A 97 -0.48 -9.41 14.61
CA ASP A 97 0.50 -10.22 15.36
C ASP A 97 1.74 -10.49 14.49
N ALA A 98 1.55 -10.88 13.23
CA ALA A 98 2.66 -11.06 12.29
C ALA A 98 3.43 -9.76 12.04
N ALA A 99 2.75 -8.61 11.94
CA ALA A 99 3.42 -7.32 11.82
C ALA A 99 4.24 -6.99 13.07
N GLN A 100 3.71 -7.26 14.27
CA GLN A 100 4.37 -6.99 15.54
C GLN A 100 5.69 -7.77 15.69
N GLU A 101 5.77 -9.01 15.18
CA GLU A 101 7.01 -9.80 15.18
C GLU A 101 8.12 -9.22 14.30
N ILE A 102 7.76 -8.40 13.29
CA ILE A 102 8.71 -7.83 12.32
C ILE A 102 9.18 -6.45 12.75
N VAL A 103 8.28 -5.63 13.31
CA VAL A 103 8.53 -4.22 13.64
C VAL A 103 8.90 -3.95 15.11
N GLY A 104 8.70 -4.94 16.00
CA GLY A 104 9.05 -4.87 17.43
C GLY A 104 10.37 -5.55 17.76
#